data_AF-A0A238ZNG3-F1
#
_entry.id   AF-A0A238ZNG3-F1
#
_cell.length_a   1.000
_cell.length_b   1.000
_cell.length_c   1.000
_cell.angle_alpha   90.00
_cell.angle_beta   90.00
_cell.angle_gamma   90.00
#
_symmetry.space_group_name_H-M   'P 1'
#
loop_
_entity.id
_entity.type
_entity.pdbx_description
1 polymer ?
#
loop_
_entity_poly.entity_id
_entity_poly.type
_entity_poly.pdbx_seq_one_letter_code
_entity_poly.pdbx_strand_id
1 'polypeptide(L)' 'MIDPTAQLSVSRQAIVLGISRGSVYYRPRPVPDADLKLMHRIDKL' A
#
# COMPACT_ATOMS: atom_id res chain seq x y z
N MET A 1 7.10 -2.50 -2.47
CA MET A 1 7.40 -3.15 -1.16
C MET A 1 8.31 -4.36 -1.28
N ILE A 2 8.29 -5.11 -2.39
CA ILE A 2 9.24 -6.22 -2.56
C ILE A 2 10.52 -5.66 -3.18
N ASP A 3 11.51 -5.41 -2.33
CA ASP A 3 12.87 -5.01 -2.70
C ASP A 3 13.83 -6.13 -2.29
N PRO A 4 14.58 -6.73 -3.23
CA PRO A 4 15.57 -7.78 -2.93
C PRO A 4 16.67 -7.34 -1.95
N THR A 5 16.91 -6.04 -1.82
CA THR A 5 17.94 -5.46 -0.95
C THR A 5 17.41 -5.08 0.44
N ALA A 6 16.12 -5.32 0.71
CA ALA A 6 15.52 -4.99 1.99
C ALA A 6 16.16 -5.77 3.15
N GLN A 7 16.49 -5.07 4.24
CA GLN A 7 17.11 -5.65 5.43
C GLN A 7 16.21 -6.65 6.17
N LEU A 8 14.89 -6.55 5.98
CA LEU A 8 13.90 -7.43 6.59
C LEU A 8 13.25 -8.32 5.53
N SER A 9 13.01 -9.58 5.88
CA SER A 9 12.20 -10.47 5.05
C SER A 9 10.77 -9.95 4.89
N VAL A 10 10.12 -10.31 3.78
CA VAL A 10 8.72 -9.94 3.49
C VAL A 10 7.77 -10.29 4.65
N SER A 11 7.98 -11.42 5.33
CA SER A 11 7.20 -11.77 6.53
C SER A 11 7.39 -10.75 7.66
N ARG A 12 8.63 -10.37 7.96
CA ARG A 12 8.93 -9.42 9.04
C ARG A 12 8.39 -8.03 8.71
N GLN A 13 8.49 -7.60 7.46
CA GLN A 13 7.89 -6.35 7.00
C GLN A 13 6.37 -6.34 7.23
N ALA A 14 5.67 -7.42 6.85
CA ALA A 14 4.22 -7.53 7.04
C ALA A 14 3.83 -7.45 8.54
N ILE A 15 4.59 -8.12 9.41
CA ILE A 15 4.38 -8.08 10.87
C ILE A 15 4.57 -6.67 11.42
N VAL A 16 5.67 -5.99 11.07
CA VAL A 16 5.97 -4.63 11.54
C VAL A 16 4.90 -3.63 11.09
N LEU A 17 4.37 -3.81 9.88
CA LEU A 17 3.32 -2.97 9.31
C LEU A 17 1.90 -3.35 9.78
N GLY A 18 1.73 -4.45 10.53
CA GLY A 18 0.42 -4.90 10.99
C GLY A 18 -0.51 -5.37 9.86
N ILE A 19 0.04 -5.82 8.73
CA ILE A 19 -0.71 -6.23 7.55
C ILE A 19 -0.54 -7.72 7.26
N SER A 20 -1.48 -8.30 6.52
CA SER A 20 -1.33 -9.69 6.06
C SER A 20 -0.16 -9.80 5.08
N ARG A 21 0.59 -10.91 5.13
CA ARG A 21 1.66 -11.15 4.14
C ARG A 21 1.14 -11.13 2.69
N GLY A 22 -0.11 -11.56 2.47
CA GLY A 22 -0.76 -11.52 1.15
C GLY A 22 -0.87 -10.11 0.57
N SER A 23 -1.13 -9.11 1.42
CA SER A 23 -1.21 -7.71 1.00
C SER A 23 0.10 -7.17 0.43
N VAL A 24 1.26 -7.71 0.83
CA VAL A 24 2.57 -7.29 0.31
C VAL A 24 2.75 -7.66 -1.17
N TYR A 25 2.10 -8.74 -1.62
CA TYR A 25 2.11 -9.18 -3.02
C TYR A 25 1.04 -8.50 -3.88
N TYR A 26 0.10 -7.79 -3.26
CA TYR A 26 -0.95 -7.11 -3.99
C TYR A 26 -0.38 -5.91 -4.75
N ARG A 27 -0.62 -5.87 -6.05
CA ARG A 27 -0.33 -4.68 -6.86
C ARG A 27 -1.58 -3.80 -6.88
N PRO A 28 -1.55 -2.58 -6.30
CA PRO A 28 -2.72 -1.71 -6.29
C PRO A 28 -3.12 -1.35 -7.72
N ARG A 29 -4.42 -1.34 -7.97
CA ARG A 29 -4.99 -0.75 -9.19
C ARG A 29 -4.97 0.78 -9.04
N PRO A 30 -4.59 1.53 -10.10
CA PRO A 30 -4.68 2.98 -10.06
C PRO A 30 -6.13 3.40 -9.85
N VAL A 31 -6.33 4.40 -9.00
CA VAL A 31 -7.63 5.04 -8.80
C VAL A 31 -7.89 5.96 -10.00
N PRO A 32 -9.09 5.94 -10.62
CA PRO A 32 -9.43 6.90 -11.67
C PRO A 32 -9.26 8.34 -11.21
N ASP A 33 -8.78 9.22 -12.09
CA ASP A 33 -8.51 10.63 -11.75
C ASP A 33 -9.74 11.36 -11.20
N ALA A 34 -10.93 11.02 -11.70
CA ALA A 34 -12.19 11.61 -11.24
C ALA A 34 -12.47 11.27 -9.77
N ASP A 35 -12.27 10.00 -9.39
CA ASP A 35 -12.48 9.52 -8.03
C ASP A 35 -11.42 10.09 -7.08
N LEU A 36 -10.16 10.16 -7.53
CA LEU A 36 -9.08 10.74 -6.74
C LEU A 36 -9.32 12.24 -6.45
N LYS A 37 -9.82 13.00 -7.43
CA LYS A 37 -10.24 14.41 -7.23
C LYS A 37 -11.33 14.53 -6.18
N LEU A 38 -12.30 13.62 -6.16
CA LEU A 38 -13.35 13.60 -5.14
C LEU A 38 -12.78 13.32 -3.75
N MET A 39 -11.94 12.30 -3.61
CA MET A 39 -11.28 11.95 -2.33
C MET A 39 -10.50 13.14 -1.76
N HIS A 40 -9.68 13.80 -2.60
CA HIS A 40 -8.94 15.00 -2.19
C HIS A 40 -9.81 16.19 -1.78
N ARG A 41 -11.04 16.27 -2.28
CA ARG A 41 -11.98 17.31 -1.84
C ARG A 41 -12.56 16.98 -0.47
N ILE A 42 -12.83 15.70 -0.20
CA ILE A 42 -13.33 15.23 1.10
C ILE A 42 -12.27 15.44 2.19
N ASP A 43 -11.01 15.09 1.94
CA ASP A 43 -9.90 15.25 2.90
C ASP A 43 -9.63 16.72 3.30
N LYS A 44 -10.13 17.69 2.54
CA LYS A 44 -9.94 19.14 2.77
C LYS A 44 -11.07 19.79 3.59
N LEU A 45 -12.08 19.02 3.97
CA LEU A 45 -13.19 19.45 4.83
C LEU A 45 -12.87 19.17 6.29
#